data_AF-A0A9D8XIW0-F1
#
_entry.id   AF-A0A9D8XIW0-F1
#
_cell.length_a   1.000
_cell.length_b   1.000
_cell.length_c   1.000
_cell.angle_alpha   90.00
_cell.angle_beta   90.00
_cell.angle_gamma   90.00
#
_symmetry.space_group_name_H-M   'P 1'
#
loop_
_entity.id
_entity.type
_entity.pdbx_description
1 polymer ?
#
loop_
_entity_poly.entity_id
_entity_poly.type
_entity_poly.pdbx_seq_one_letter_code
_entity_poly.pdbx_strand_id
1 'polypeptide(L)'
;MDELINIVKKDIGSYLKKEHSEILFNERDFQMHLATYLKESGHYDDVDLEYYVPTDILNGYRELWDTELRIDILVRKEKEYCPIELKYKTKQIKSSLKRFGELVKDVVIVKNQGAQNLGMYGFWKDVKRVEMVKDRFGGVTSGVVVFLTNDDLYMKPSRKDSNNYQFTMCEGVNSRSKRWQRDTKITSAYKDFDLSKDYNITWNEAMFDNYLFHYCIVEI
;
A
#
# COMPACT_ATOMS: atom_id res chain seq x y z
N MET A 1 -19.36 -18.82 -6.68
CA MET A 1 -18.28 -18.06 -7.36
C MET A 1 -17.65 -17.23 -6.27
N ASP A 2 -16.33 -17.31 -6.08
CA ASP A 2 -15.66 -16.49 -5.06
C ASP A 2 -15.74 -15.03 -5.47
N GLU A 3 -16.12 -14.14 -4.56
CA GLU A 3 -16.11 -12.69 -4.80
C GLU A 3 -14.70 -12.25 -5.22
N LEU A 4 -14.59 -11.34 -6.20
CA LEU A 4 -13.30 -10.90 -6.76
C LEU A 4 -12.29 -10.50 -5.67
N ILE A 5 -12.76 -9.82 -4.62
CA ILE A 5 -11.93 -9.40 -3.49
C ILE A 5 -11.23 -10.57 -2.78
N ASN A 6 -11.91 -11.71 -2.62
CA ASN A 6 -11.36 -12.87 -1.95
C ASN A 6 -10.26 -13.52 -2.79
N ILE A 7 -10.43 -13.54 -4.11
CA ILE A 7 -9.41 -14.00 -5.06
C ILE A 7 -8.19 -13.08 -4.99
N VAL A 8 -8.40 -11.75 -5.05
CA VAL A 8 -7.32 -10.75 -4.99
C VAL A 8 -6.51 -10.86 -3.70
N LYS A 9 -7.17 -10.89 -2.54
CA LYS A 9 -6.49 -11.01 -1.24
C LYS A 9 -5.71 -12.32 -1.13
N LYS A 10 -6.29 -13.42 -1.63
CA LYS A 10 -5.64 -14.73 -1.66
C LYS A 10 -4.38 -14.69 -2.52
N ASP A 11 -4.46 -14.17 -3.73
CA ASP A 11 -3.32 -14.10 -4.65
C ASP A 11 -2.21 -13.18 -4.12
N ILE A 12 -2.55 -11.99 -3.61
CA ILE A 12 -1.57 -11.10 -2.96
C ILE A 12 -0.92 -11.79 -1.77
N GLY A 13 -1.71 -12.44 -0.92
CA GLY A 13 -1.20 -13.20 0.22
C GLY A 13 -0.30 -14.37 -0.19
N SER A 14 -0.65 -15.08 -1.26
CA SER A 14 0.16 -16.16 -1.83
C SER A 14 1.47 -15.65 -2.42
N TYR A 15 1.46 -14.51 -3.11
CA TYR A 15 2.68 -13.85 -3.58
C TYR A 15 3.59 -13.48 -2.41
N LEU A 16 3.06 -12.78 -1.39
CA LEU A 16 3.85 -12.30 -0.25
C LEU A 16 4.40 -13.42 0.65
N LYS A 17 3.70 -14.57 0.72
CA LYS A 17 4.13 -15.73 1.52
C LYS A 17 5.07 -16.68 0.79
N LYS A 18 5.26 -16.52 -0.53
CA LYS A 18 6.20 -17.34 -1.29
C LYS A 18 7.63 -17.07 -0.81
N GLU A 19 8.49 -18.07 -0.87
CA GLU A 19 9.93 -17.85 -0.77
C GLU A 19 10.42 -17.05 -1.98
N HIS A 20 10.87 -15.82 -1.74
CA HIS A 20 11.51 -15.00 -2.76
C HIS A 20 13.02 -15.12 -2.61
N SER A 21 13.72 -15.52 -3.67
CA SER A 21 15.18 -15.57 -3.70
C SER A 21 15.83 -14.20 -3.92
N GLU A 22 15.03 -13.17 -4.15
CA GLU A 22 15.49 -11.80 -4.40
C GLU A 22 14.69 -10.80 -3.55
N ILE A 23 15.34 -9.69 -3.23
CA ILE A 23 14.71 -8.58 -2.52
C ILE A 23 14.07 -7.61 -3.50
N LEU A 24 12.95 -7.02 -3.09
CA LEU A 24 12.33 -5.89 -3.77
C LEU A 24 13.11 -4.60 -3.45
N PHE A 25 13.55 -3.87 -4.46
CA PHE A 25 14.42 -2.71 -4.27
C PHE A 25 13.66 -1.42 -3.94
N ASN A 26 12.42 -1.29 -4.40
CA ASN A 26 11.56 -0.12 -4.21
C ASN A 26 10.09 -0.44 -4.55
N GLU A 27 9.19 0.53 -4.36
CA GLU A 27 7.74 0.36 -4.53
C GLU A 27 7.35 0.00 -5.98
N ARG A 28 8.05 0.54 -6.99
CA ARG A 28 7.80 0.20 -8.40
C ARG A 28 8.23 -1.22 -8.73
N ASP A 29 9.32 -1.68 -8.11
CA ASP A 29 9.78 -3.05 -8.22
C ASP A 29 8.73 -4.02 -7.64
N PHE A 30 8.20 -3.70 -6.45
CA PHE A 30 7.08 -4.43 -5.87
C PHE A 30 5.84 -4.44 -6.78
N GLN A 31 5.44 -3.28 -7.31
CA GLN A 31 4.32 -3.14 -8.23
C GLN A 31 4.47 -4.02 -9.47
N MET A 32 5.63 -3.97 -10.14
CA MET A 32 5.91 -4.78 -11.32
C MET A 32 5.86 -6.28 -11.04
N HIS A 33 6.50 -6.74 -9.97
CA HIS A 33 6.54 -8.16 -9.63
C HIS A 33 5.15 -8.68 -9.22
N LEU A 34 4.40 -7.92 -8.43
CA LEU A 34 3.05 -8.32 -8.02
C LEU A 34 2.08 -8.34 -9.21
N ALA A 35 2.08 -7.31 -10.06
CA ALA A 35 1.21 -7.28 -11.24
C ALA A 35 1.52 -8.43 -12.22
N THR A 36 2.81 -8.76 -12.39
CA THR A 36 3.22 -9.93 -13.20
C THR A 36 2.66 -11.22 -12.60
N TYR A 37 2.80 -11.41 -11.29
CA TYR A 37 2.24 -12.57 -10.59
C TYR A 37 0.71 -12.68 -10.75
N LEU A 38 -0.01 -11.57 -10.58
CA LEU A 38 -1.46 -11.52 -10.75
C LEU A 38 -1.87 -11.86 -12.20
N LYS A 39 -1.13 -11.36 -13.19
CA LYS A 39 -1.38 -11.67 -14.60
C LYS A 39 -1.14 -13.15 -14.93
N GLU A 40 -0.11 -13.75 -14.34
CA GLU A 40 0.25 -15.15 -14.54
C GLU A 40 -0.67 -16.14 -13.79
N SER A 41 -1.43 -15.68 -12.79
CA SER A 41 -2.34 -16.55 -12.02
C SER A 41 -3.49 -17.11 -12.87
N GLY A 42 -3.83 -16.43 -13.97
CA GLY A 42 -4.97 -16.80 -14.83
C GLY A 42 -6.34 -16.58 -14.17
N HIS A 43 -6.40 -15.90 -13.02
CA HIS A 43 -7.64 -15.66 -12.28
C HIS A 43 -8.45 -14.43 -12.76
N TYR A 44 -7.81 -13.53 -13.50
CA TYR A 44 -8.35 -12.24 -13.95
C TYR A 44 -8.43 -12.17 -15.47
N ASP A 45 -9.42 -11.45 -15.99
CA ASP A 45 -9.52 -11.16 -17.42
C ASP A 45 -8.50 -10.10 -17.85
N ASP A 46 -8.12 -9.21 -16.92
CA ASP A 46 -7.20 -8.12 -17.17
C ASP A 46 -6.46 -7.67 -15.90
N VAL A 47 -5.25 -7.15 -16.11
CA VAL A 47 -4.38 -6.57 -15.09
C VAL A 47 -3.66 -5.35 -15.68
N ASP A 48 -4.09 -4.16 -15.28
CA ASP A 48 -3.51 -2.89 -15.71
C ASP A 48 -2.61 -2.28 -14.64
N LEU A 49 -1.54 -1.64 -15.07
CA LEU A 49 -0.64 -0.85 -14.21
C LEU A 49 -0.89 0.63 -14.39
N GLU A 50 -0.70 1.41 -13.32
CA GLU A 50 -0.74 2.88 -13.37
C GLU A 50 -2.06 3.40 -14.00
N TYR A 51 -3.17 2.74 -13.64
CA TYR A 51 -4.47 2.93 -14.26
C TYR A 51 -5.00 4.34 -14.01
N TYR A 52 -5.07 5.14 -15.08
CA TYR A 52 -5.46 6.53 -14.99
C TYR A 52 -6.95 6.69 -14.69
N VAL A 53 -7.26 7.50 -13.67
CA VAL A 53 -8.62 7.90 -13.34
C VAL A 53 -8.74 9.42 -13.45
N PRO A 54 -9.64 9.96 -14.30
CA PRO A 54 -9.88 11.40 -14.36
C PRO A 54 -10.31 11.92 -12.99
N THR A 55 -9.64 12.95 -12.48
CA THR A 55 -9.87 13.43 -11.11
C THR A 55 -11.04 14.42 -11.01
N ASP A 56 -11.42 15.05 -12.12
CA ASP A 56 -12.53 16.02 -12.17
C ASP A 56 -13.91 15.37 -11.95
N ILE A 57 -13.98 14.04 -12.04
CA ILE A 57 -15.20 13.27 -11.74
C ILE A 57 -15.23 12.75 -10.30
N LEU A 58 -14.20 13.02 -9.49
CA LEU A 58 -14.09 12.61 -8.10
C LEU A 58 -14.30 13.82 -7.17
N ASN A 59 -15.53 13.96 -6.66
CA ASN A 59 -15.91 15.06 -5.77
C ASN A 59 -14.98 15.14 -4.55
N GLY A 60 -14.41 16.33 -4.29
CA GLY A 60 -13.50 16.56 -3.16
C GLY A 60 -12.07 16.04 -3.35
N TYR A 61 -11.72 15.44 -4.49
CA TYR A 61 -10.37 14.89 -4.71
C TYR A 61 -9.29 15.98 -4.60
N ARG A 62 -9.55 17.15 -5.20
CA ARG A 62 -8.63 18.29 -5.19
C ARG A 62 -8.46 18.95 -3.81
N GLU A 63 -9.24 18.53 -2.81
CA GLU A 63 -9.04 18.99 -1.44
C GLU A 63 -7.85 18.29 -0.77
N LEU A 64 -7.59 17.02 -1.10
CA LEU A 64 -6.54 16.19 -0.49
C LEU A 64 -5.35 15.91 -1.42
N TRP A 65 -5.54 16.00 -2.73
CA TRP A 65 -4.49 15.74 -3.73
C TRP A 65 -4.42 16.86 -4.77
N ASP A 66 -3.21 17.26 -5.12
CA ASP A 66 -2.90 18.21 -6.21
C ASP A 66 -2.42 17.50 -7.48
N THR A 67 -2.17 16.19 -7.43
CA THR A 67 -1.67 15.39 -8.55
C THR A 67 -2.76 14.71 -9.37
N GLU A 68 -2.38 14.10 -10.49
CA GLU A 68 -3.24 13.12 -11.17
C GLU A 68 -3.41 11.86 -10.32
N LEU A 69 -4.46 11.09 -10.63
CA LEU A 69 -4.74 9.80 -10.03
C LEU A 69 -4.38 8.68 -11.00
N ARG A 70 -3.45 7.83 -10.57
CA ARG A 70 -3.14 6.54 -11.17
C ARG A 70 -3.21 5.49 -10.07
N ILE A 71 -4.02 4.45 -10.28
CA ILE A 71 -4.07 3.29 -9.38
C ILE A 71 -2.88 2.39 -9.72
N ASP A 72 -2.14 1.95 -8.71
CA ASP A 72 -0.93 1.15 -8.93
C ASP A 72 -1.20 -0.09 -9.77
N ILE A 73 -2.21 -0.88 -9.39
CA ILE A 73 -2.67 -2.05 -10.13
C ILE A 73 -4.19 -2.06 -10.15
N LEU A 74 -4.80 -2.27 -11.32
CA LEU A 74 -6.22 -2.54 -11.45
C LEU A 74 -6.41 -3.95 -12.00
N VAL A 75 -7.15 -4.79 -11.29
CA VAL A 75 -7.56 -6.10 -11.82
C VAL A 75 -9.03 -6.09 -12.17
N ARG A 76 -9.38 -6.81 -13.25
CA ARG A 76 -10.77 -6.97 -13.70
C ARG A 76 -11.12 -8.43 -13.87
N LYS A 77 -12.33 -8.79 -13.46
CA LYS A 77 -12.93 -10.08 -13.75
C LYS A 77 -14.39 -9.87 -14.11
N GLU A 78 -14.78 -10.30 -15.30
CA GLU A 78 -16.07 -10.00 -15.90
C GLU A 78 -16.33 -8.48 -15.88
N LYS A 79 -17.37 -8.04 -15.15
CA LYS A 79 -17.76 -6.63 -14.99
C LYS A 79 -17.28 -6.01 -13.68
N GLU A 80 -16.59 -6.78 -12.84
CA GLU A 80 -16.08 -6.32 -11.55
C GLU A 80 -14.63 -5.87 -11.67
N TYR A 81 -14.33 -4.78 -10.98
CA TYR A 81 -13.02 -4.14 -10.92
C TYR A 81 -12.56 -4.06 -9.47
N CYS A 82 -11.27 -4.30 -9.23
CA CYS A 82 -10.67 -4.18 -7.92
C CYS A 82 -9.36 -3.38 -8.03
N PRO A 83 -9.35 -2.09 -7.66
CA PRO A 83 -8.13 -1.31 -7.53
C PRO A 83 -7.28 -1.83 -6.36
N ILE A 84 -5.97 -1.86 -6.58
CA ILE A 84 -4.97 -2.28 -5.61
C ILE A 84 -3.93 -1.14 -5.53
N GLU A 85 -3.79 -0.54 -4.35
CA GLU A 85 -2.74 0.44 -4.05
C GLU A 85 -1.66 -0.22 -3.19
N LEU A 86 -0.42 0.17 -3.42
CA LEU A 86 0.76 -0.38 -2.77
C LEU A 86 1.49 0.70 -2.00
N LYS A 87 1.97 0.32 -0.82
CA LYS A 87 2.88 1.13 -0.03
C LYS A 87 4.05 0.30 0.44
N TYR A 88 5.25 0.68 0.03
CA TYR A 88 6.48 -0.01 0.41
C TYR A 88 7.43 0.93 1.17
N LYS A 89 7.48 0.78 2.49
CA LYS A 89 8.30 1.60 3.40
C LYS A 89 9.44 0.79 3.96
N THR A 90 10.63 1.37 3.97
CA THR A 90 11.83 0.56 4.21
C THR A 90 12.81 1.19 5.17
N LYS A 91 13.41 0.36 6.03
CA LYS A 91 14.72 0.60 6.63
C LYS A 91 15.81 0.19 5.67
N GLN A 92 16.97 0.85 5.78
CA GLN A 92 18.11 0.58 4.91
C GLN A 92 18.54 -0.88 4.99
N ILE A 93 18.76 -1.50 3.84
CA ILE A 93 19.44 -2.79 3.73
C ILE A 93 20.72 -2.60 2.93
N LYS A 94 21.83 -3.08 3.52
CA LYS A 94 23.11 -3.24 2.84
C LYS A 94 23.37 -4.72 2.63
N SER A 95 23.77 -5.09 1.42
CA SER A 95 24.14 -6.46 1.09
C SER A 95 25.12 -6.51 -0.08
N SER A 96 25.51 -7.73 -0.46
CA SER A 96 26.19 -7.97 -1.72
C SER A 96 25.17 -8.22 -2.82
N LEU A 97 25.42 -7.68 -4.01
CA LEU A 97 24.49 -7.72 -5.14
C LEU A 97 25.26 -8.10 -6.41
N LYS A 98 24.75 -9.10 -7.14
CA LYS A 98 25.28 -9.42 -8.46
C LYS A 98 24.64 -8.52 -9.51
N ARG A 99 25.44 -7.79 -10.30
CA ARG A 99 24.98 -6.94 -11.41
C ARG A 99 25.87 -7.12 -12.61
N PHE A 100 25.27 -7.41 -13.76
CA PHE A 100 25.98 -7.61 -15.02
C PHE A 100 27.13 -8.63 -14.94
N GLY A 101 26.94 -9.70 -14.16
CA GLY A 101 27.95 -10.75 -13.95
C GLY A 101 28.92 -10.49 -12.80
N GLU A 102 28.98 -9.27 -12.26
CA GLU A 102 29.92 -8.88 -11.21
C GLU A 102 29.27 -8.85 -9.84
N LEU A 103 30.02 -9.27 -8.81
CA LEU A 103 29.57 -9.19 -7.41
C LEU A 103 30.03 -7.86 -6.80
N VAL A 104 29.07 -6.98 -6.51
CA VAL A 104 29.32 -5.72 -5.79
C VAL A 104 28.98 -5.93 -4.32
N LYS A 105 29.94 -5.74 -3.42
CA LYS A 105 29.78 -6.00 -1.97
C LYS A 105 29.46 -4.71 -1.21
N ASP A 106 28.78 -4.86 -0.06
CA ASP A 106 28.49 -3.78 0.91
C ASP A 106 27.84 -2.52 0.31
N VAL A 107 26.89 -2.73 -0.62
CA VAL A 107 26.13 -1.64 -1.23
C VAL A 107 24.76 -1.50 -0.58
N VAL A 108 24.27 -0.26 -0.51
CA VAL A 108 22.89 0.03 -0.11
C VAL A 108 21.98 -0.41 -1.25
N ILE A 109 21.24 -1.50 -1.04
CA ILE A 109 20.31 -2.05 -2.03
C ILE A 109 18.88 -1.59 -1.80
N VAL A 110 18.51 -1.32 -0.54
CA VAL A 110 17.23 -0.70 -0.18
C VAL A 110 17.51 0.54 0.65
N LYS A 111 16.92 1.68 0.26
CA LYS A 111 17.13 2.97 0.93
C LYS A 111 16.32 3.08 2.22
N ASN A 112 16.80 3.88 3.17
CA ASN A 112 16.02 4.23 4.35
C ASN A 112 14.91 5.24 4.01
N GLN A 113 13.69 4.99 4.49
CA GLN A 113 12.52 5.87 4.41
C GLN A 113 12.00 6.19 5.82
N GLY A 114 12.80 6.93 6.60
CA GLY A 114 12.57 7.17 8.04
C GLY A 114 11.49 8.19 8.42
N ALA A 115 10.57 8.54 7.53
CA ALA A 115 9.48 9.48 7.82
C ALA A 115 8.18 8.72 8.14
N GLN A 116 8.15 7.96 9.24
CA GLN A 116 7.04 7.03 9.53
C GLN A 116 5.69 7.73 9.70
N ASN A 117 5.68 8.93 10.30
CA ASN A 117 4.46 9.74 10.41
C ASN A 117 3.84 10.03 9.04
N LEU A 118 4.65 10.38 8.04
CA LEU A 118 4.20 10.62 6.66
C LEU A 118 3.91 9.32 5.91
N GLY A 119 4.62 8.23 6.22
CA GLY A 119 4.34 6.90 5.68
C GLY A 119 2.95 6.40 6.08
N MET A 120 2.61 6.54 7.37
CA MET A 120 1.30 6.22 7.94
C MET A 120 0.18 7.10 7.35
N TYR A 121 0.40 8.41 7.29
CA TYR A 121 -0.53 9.34 6.65
C TYR A 121 -0.78 8.97 5.18
N GLY A 122 0.31 8.67 4.45
CA GLY A 122 0.25 8.25 3.05
C GLY A 122 -0.56 6.98 2.85
N PHE A 123 -0.36 5.96 3.68
CA PHE A 123 -1.14 4.73 3.61
C PHE A 123 -2.65 4.96 3.77
N TRP A 124 -3.06 5.73 4.79
CA TRP A 124 -4.47 6.04 4.98
C TRP A 124 -5.06 6.92 3.88
N LYS A 125 -4.24 7.77 3.24
CA LYS A 125 -4.64 8.46 2.01
C LYS A 125 -4.88 7.49 0.86
N ASP A 126 -4.05 6.48 0.70
CA ASP A 126 -4.25 5.46 -0.34
C ASP A 126 -5.57 4.69 -0.08
N VAL A 127 -5.91 4.40 1.18
CA VAL A 127 -7.24 3.85 1.55
C VAL A 127 -8.36 4.81 1.15
N LYS A 128 -8.23 6.10 1.47
CA LYS A 128 -9.23 7.12 1.10
C LYS A 128 -9.40 7.22 -0.42
N ARG A 129 -8.32 7.13 -1.17
CA ARG A 129 -8.31 7.18 -2.64
C ARG A 129 -9.13 6.02 -3.21
N VAL A 130 -8.95 4.81 -2.70
CA VAL A 130 -9.72 3.63 -3.13
C VAL A 130 -11.20 3.77 -2.78
N GLU A 131 -11.54 4.30 -1.59
CA GLU A 131 -12.94 4.62 -1.24
C GLU A 131 -13.59 5.54 -2.28
N MET A 132 -12.91 6.62 -2.67
CA MET A 132 -13.46 7.59 -3.63
C MET A 132 -13.69 6.99 -5.01
N VAL A 133 -12.80 6.10 -5.47
CA VAL A 133 -12.97 5.38 -6.74
C VAL A 133 -14.15 4.41 -6.64
N LYS A 134 -14.22 3.62 -5.56
CA LYS A 134 -15.31 2.69 -5.31
C LYS A 134 -16.68 3.39 -5.28
N ASP A 135 -16.78 4.49 -4.55
CA ASP A 135 -18.02 5.26 -4.44
C ASP A 135 -18.46 5.89 -5.78
N ARG A 136 -17.51 6.17 -6.68
CA ARG A 136 -17.77 6.81 -7.96
C ARG A 136 -18.22 5.84 -9.06
N PHE A 137 -17.70 4.61 -9.06
CA PHE A 137 -17.85 3.67 -10.16
C PHE A 137 -18.55 2.40 -9.72
N GLY A 138 -19.79 2.17 -10.18
CA GLY A 138 -20.57 0.99 -9.78
C GLY A 138 -19.97 -0.38 -10.19
N GLY A 139 -18.98 -0.41 -11.08
CA GLY A 139 -18.24 -1.64 -11.41
C GLY A 139 -17.10 -1.95 -10.42
N VAL A 140 -16.71 -0.98 -9.59
CA VAL A 140 -15.70 -1.16 -8.54
C VAL A 140 -16.43 -1.63 -7.28
N THR A 141 -16.48 -2.94 -7.06
CA THR A 141 -17.23 -3.54 -5.95
C THR A 141 -16.44 -3.54 -4.65
N SER A 142 -15.11 -3.51 -4.75
CA SER A 142 -14.17 -3.62 -3.64
C SER A 142 -12.81 -3.05 -4.05
N GLY A 143 -11.89 -2.89 -3.10
CA GLY A 143 -10.50 -2.55 -3.39
C GLY A 143 -9.57 -2.95 -2.27
N VAL A 144 -8.27 -2.91 -2.53
CA VAL A 144 -7.24 -3.31 -1.57
C VAL A 144 -6.15 -2.25 -1.47
N VAL A 145 -5.66 -2.01 -0.26
CA VAL A 145 -4.39 -1.31 -0.04
C VAL A 145 -3.44 -2.25 0.69
N VAL A 146 -2.26 -2.47 0.11
CA VAL A 146 -1.21 -3.32 0.67
C VAL A 146 -0.11 -2.44 1.24
N PHE A 147 0.24 -2.65 2.51
CA PHE A 147 1.43 -2.06 3.10
C PHE A 147 2.47 -3.14 3.32
N LEU A 148 3.70 -2.93 2.84
CA LEU A 148 4.86 -3.81 3.03
C LEU A 148 6.01 -3.01 3.66
N THR A 149 6.69 -3.58 4.65
CA THR A 149 7.77 -2.88 5.35
C THR A 149 8.73 -3.80 6.09
N ASN A 150 10.01 -3.43 6.20
CA ASN A 150 10.98 -4.02 7.15
C ASN A 150 11.24 -3.07 8.35
N ASP A 151 10.36 -2.12 8.58
CA ASP A 151 10.42 -1.21 9.72
C ASP A 151 9.33 -1.51 10.75
N ASP A 152 9.69 -2.19 11.83
CA ASP A 152 8.78 -2.58 12.91
C ASP A 152 8.08 -1.41 13.60
N LEU A 153 8.55 -0.17 13.41
CA LEU A 153 7.90 1.00 13.98
C LEU A 153 6.46 1.18 13.47
N TYR A 154 6.12 0.68 12.27
CA TYR A 154 4.76 0.74 11.76
C TYR A 154 3.79 -0.18 12.51
N MET A 155 4.28 -1.28 13.09
CA MET A 155 3.47 -2.21 13.89
C MET A 155 3.26 -1.74 15.33
N LYS A 156 4.09 -0.79 15.80
CA LYS A 156 4.02 -0.29 17.17
C LYS A 156 2.94 0.79 17.28
N PRO A 157 2.20 0.82 18.41
CA PRO A 157 1.24 1.89 18.65
C PRO A 157 1.97 3.23 18.71
N SER A 158 1.39 4.24 18.04
CA SER A 158 1.85 5.61 18.20
C SER A 158 1.64 6.07 19.65
N ARG A 159 2.57 6.89 20.16
CA ARG A 159 2.41 7.49 21.51
C ARG A 159 1.16 8.37 21.52
N LYS A 160 0.41 8.35 22.63
CA LYS A 160 -0.87 9.07 22.76
C LYS A 160 -0.74 10.58 22.57
N ASP A 161 0.42 11.15 22.86
CA ASP A 161 0.74 12.57 22.73
C ASP A 161 1.43 12.90 21.39
N SER A 162 1.68 11.90 20.55
CA SER A 162 2.30 12.07 19.24
C SER A 162 1.35 12.74 18.27
N ASN A 163 1.88 13.63 17.44
CA ASN A 163 1.05 14.38 16.49
C ASN A 163 0.32 13.47 15.50
N ASN A 164 0.93 12.32 15.15
CA ASN A 164 0.38 11.35 14.20
C ASN A 164 -0.45 10.23 14.86
N TYR A 165 -0.87 10.36 16.12
CA TYR A 165 -1.53 9.29 16.87
C TYR A 165 -2.71 8.64 16.13
N GLN A 166 -3.56 9.43 15.48
CA GLN A 166 -4.73 8.92 14.74
C GLN A 166 -4.38 8.22 13.41
N PHE A 167 -3.13 8.35 12.96
CA PHE A 167 -2.62 7.65 11.77
C PHE A 167 -1.91 6.34 12.14
N THR A 168 -1.92 5.92 13.41
CA THR A 168 -1.32 4.66 13.83
C THR A 168 -1.75 3.49 12.92
N MET A 169 -0.86 2.51 12.80
CA MET A 169 -1.08 1.30 12.00
C MET A 169 -0.83 0.03 12.82
N CYS A 170 -0.84 0.13 14.15
CA CYS A 170 -0.72 -1.05 15.00
C CYS A 170 -1.88 -2.01 14.78
N GLU A 171 -1.63 -3.28 15.11
CA GLU A 171 -2.62 -4.37 15.05
C GLU A 171 -3.96 -3.96 15.70
N GLY A 172 -5.06 -4.33 15.04
CA GLY A 172 -6.43 -4.11 15.52
C GLY A 172 -7.16 -2.96 14.84
N VAL A 173 -8.20 -2.47 15.51
CA VAL A 173 -9.13 -1.46 14.98
C VAL A 173 -8.49 -0.08 14.99
N ASN A 174 -8.48 0.56 13.82
CA ASN A 174 -7.96 1.90 13.60
C ASN A 174 -9.10 2.84 13.19
N SER A 175 -9.21 3.98 13.88
CA SER A 175 -10.32 4.92 13.70
C SER A 175 -10.38 5.51 12.29
N ARG A 176 -11.61 5.73 11.80
CA ARG A 176 -11.89 6.45 10.55
C ARG A 176 -11.40 7.90 10.53
N SER A 177 -11.30 8.54 11.70
CA SER A 177 -10.84 9.93 11.81
C SER A 177 -9.32 9.99 11.67
N LYS A 178 -8.82 10.69 10.64
CA LYS A 178 -7.39 10.84 10.35
C LYS A 178 -6.98 12.30 10.51
N ARG A 179 -6.62 12.65 11.75
CA ARG A 179 -6.26 14.02 12.13
C ARG A 179 -4.91 14.12 12.80
N TRP A 180 -4.22 15.23 12.55
CA TRP A 180 -3.08 15.63 13.35
C TRP A 180 -3.55 16.19 14.70
N GLN A 181 -2.87 15.85 15.79
CA GLN A 181 -3.26 16.34 17.12
C GLN A 181 -2.97 17.83 17.34
N ARG A 182 -2.03 18.39 16.58
CA ARG A 182 -1.50 19.74 16.73
C ARG A 182 -1.22 20.32 15.36
N ASP A 183 -1.53 21.60 15.22
CA ASP A 183 -1.13 22.38 14.06
C ASP A 183 0.38 22.57 14.03
N THR A 184 0.98 22.19 12.91
CA THR A 184 2.42 22.33 12.67
C THR A 184 2.64 22.74 11.22
N LYS A 185 3.86 23.12 10.82
CA LYS A 185 4.17 23.38 9.40
C LYS A 185 3.88 22.19 8.47
N ILE A 186 3.79 20.97 9.02
CA ILE A 186 3.41 19.77 8.25
C ILE A 186 1.91 19.78 7.98
N THR A 187 1.07 20.20 8.93
CA THR A 187 -0.40 20.13 8.78
C THR A 187 -0.94 21.06 7.71
N SER A 188 -0.20 22.10 7.31
CA SER A 188 -0.55 22.94 6.16
C SER A 188 -0.43 22.24 4.81
N ALA A 189 0.45 21.22 4.70
CA ALA A 189 0.64 20.43 3.48
C ALA A 189 -0.07 19.07 3.53
N TYR A 190 -0.31 18.54 4.74
CA TYR A 190 -0.90 17.22 4.97
C TYR A 190 -2.22 17.41 5.73
N LYS A 191 -3.31 17.63 4.99
CA LYS A 191 -4.63 17.91 5.58
C LYS A 191 -5.25 16.69 6.25
N ASP A 192 -6.07 16.94 7.25
CA ASP A 192 -6.93 15.95 7.88
C ASP A 192 -7.98 15.40 6.90
N PHE A 193 -8.47 14.19 7.16
CA PHE A 193 -9.57 13.59 6.40
C PHE A 193 -10.29 12.51 7.22
N ASP A 194 -11.48 12.13 6.74
CA ASP A 194 -12.24 11.01 7.30
C ASP A 194 -12.37 9.88 6.26
N LEU A 195 -12.16 8.65 6.75
CA LEU A 195 -12.51 7.44 6.03
C LEU A 195 -14.01 7.13 6.19
N SER A 196 -14.52 6.21 5.38
CA SER A 196 -15.92 5.76 5.38
C SER A 196 -16.27 4.97 6.66
N LYS A 197 -15.33 4.19 7.19
CA LYS A 197 -15.48 3.31 8.35
C LYS A 197 -14.15 3.15 9.10
N ASP A 198 -14.23 2.57 10.29
CA ASP A 198 -13.04 2.10 11.00
C ASP A 198 -12.48 0.87 10.26
N TYR A 199 -11.15 0.73 10.24
CA TYR A 199 -10.47 -0.34 9.54
C TYR A 199 -9.66 -1.19 10.50
N ASN A 200 -9.72 -2.50 10.34
CA ASN A 200 -8.87 -3.43 11.09
C ASN A 200 -7.56 -3.68 10.33
N ILE A 201 -6.43 -3.57 11.02
CA ILE A 201 -5.13 -3.98 10.51
C ILE A 201 -4.75 -5.31 11.13
N THR A 202 -4.34 -6.24 10.27
CA THR A 202 -3.67 -7.49 10.68
C THR A 202 -2.33 -7.63 9.98
N TRP A 203 -1.27 -7.64 10.77
CA TRP A 203 0.10 -7.81 10.31
C TRP A 203 0.45 -9.28 10.11
N ASN A 204 1.16 -9.54 9.02
CA ASN A 204 1.67 -10.84 8.63
C ASN A 204 3.15 -10.69 8.28
N GLU A 205 3.86 -11.81 8.25
CA GLU A 205 5.28 -11.85 7.89
C GLU A 205 5.46 -12.31 6.44
N ALA A 206 6.48 -11.75 5.80
CA ALA A 206 6.96 -12.13 4.47
C ALA A 206 8.49 -12.18 4.49
N MET A 207 9.06 -13.13 3.74
CA MET A 207 10.51 -13.26 3.61
C MET A 207 10.93 -12.93 2.18
N PHE A 208 11.81 -11.94 2.04
CA PHE A 208 12.41 -11.57 0.77
C PHE A 208 13.92 -11.77 0.85
N ASP A 209 14.44 -12.72 0.07
CA ASP A 209 15.76 -13.29 0.27
C ASP A 209 15.91 -13.77 1.72
N ASN A 210 16.80 -13.17 2.51
CA ASN A 210 17.00 -13.50 3.93
C ASN A 210 16.50 -12.39 4.87
N TYR A 211 15.67 -11.47 4.37
CA TYR A 211 15.19 -10.32 5.12
C TYR A 211 13.72 -10.49 5.49
N LEU A 212 13.43 -10.30 6.78
CA LEU A 212 12.07 -10.27 7.29
C LEU A 212 11.40 -8.94 6.92
N PHE A 213 10.21 -9.07 6.35
CA PHE A 213 9.27 -7.99 6.12
C PHE A 213 7.95 -8.31 6.82
N HIS A 214 7.19 -7.26 7.06
CA HIS A 214 5.84 -7.30 7.58
C HIS A 214 4.90 -6.66 6.57
N TYR A 215 3.70 -7.21 6.44
CA TYR A 215 2.68 -6.64 5.59
C TYR A 215 1.30 -6.69 6.21
N CYS A 216 0.44 -5.78 5.77
CA CYS A 216 -1.00 -5.85 6.01
C CYS A 216 -1.75 -5.57 4.71
N ILE A 217 -2.97 -6.11 4.62
CA ILE A 217 -3.87 -5.96 3.48
C ILE A 217 -5.17 -5.39 4.02
N VAL A 218 -5.48 -4.13 3.67
CA VAL A 218 -6.74 -3.48 4.03
C VAL A 218 -7.71 -3.58 2.87
N GLU A 219 -8.89 -4.12 3.15
CA GLU A 219 -10.00 -4.28 2.20
C GLU A 219 -11.01 -3.12 2.35
N ILE A 220 -11.43 -2.55 1.22
CA ILE A 220 -12.33 -1.39 1.14
C ILE A 220 -13.72 -1.79 0.66
#